data_AF-A0A8J3CKK9-F1
#
_entry.id   AF-A0A8J3CKK9-F1
#
_cell.length_a   1.000
_cell.length_b   1.000
_cell.length_c   1.000
_cell.angle_alpha   90.00
_cell.angle_beta   90.00
_cell.angle_gamma   90.00
#
_symmetry.space_group_name_H-M   'P 1'
#
loop_
_entity.id
_entity.type
_entity.pdbx_description
1 polymer ?
#
loop_
_entity_poly.entity_id
_entity_poly.type
_entity_poly.pdbx_seq_one_letter_code
_entity_poly.pdbx_strand_id
1 'polypeptide(L)'
;MVRPGVVLGRYLAVVLQFASAHGRPRERAGLVELARAVLSGDGTALITFLHTARKCLAAHDAPPGLWDHHGEALAVVVDLVAEGAPLRPFDPGIRAALVATFHATRVAPHEFPVR
;
A
#
# COMPACT_ATOMS: atom_id res chain seq x y z
N MET A 1 16.78 6.69 -8.31
CA MET A 1 16.04 6.44 -7.04
C MET A 1 14.56 6.47 -7.35
N VAL A 2 13.82 5.41 -6.97
CA VAL A 2 12.36 5.39 -7.11
C VAL A 2 11.76 6.31 -6.04
N ARG A 3 10.78 7.15 -6.41
CA ARG A 3 10.18 8.11 -5.47
C ARG A 3 9.31 7.36 -4.44
N PRO A 4 9.51 7.54 -3.12
CA PRO A 4 8.76 6.83 -2.07
C PRO A 4 7.24 6.84 -2.28
N GLY A 5 6.68 8.02 -2.57
CA GLY A 5 5.25 8.15 -2.81
C GLY A 5 4.73 7.30 -3.97
N VAL A 6 5.52 7.13 -5.04
CA VAL A 6 5.11 6.30 -6.19
C VAL A 6 4.99 4.83 -5.78
N VAL A 7 5.99 4.29 -5.08
CA VAL A 7 5.99 2.90 -4.60
C VAL A 7 4.80 2.66 -3.68
N LEU A 8 4.63 3.53 -2.68
CA LEU A 8 3.57 3.41 -1.69
C LEU A 8 2.17 3.55 -2.33
N GLY A 9 1.99 4.51 -3.23
CA GLY A 9 0.71 4.73 -3.91
C GLY A 9 0.31 3.54 -4.78
N ARG A 10 1.25 2.98 -5.54
CA ARG A 10 1.02 1.76 -6.33
C ARG A 10 0.67 0.59 -5.42
N TYR A 11 1.46 0.37 -4.37
CA TYR A 11 1.26 -0.70 -3.39
C TYR A 11 -0.13 -0.66 -2.74
N LEU A 12 -0.58 0.51 -2.29
CA LEU A 12 -1.94 0.67 -1.73
C LEU A 12 -3.02 0.27 -2.72
N ALA A 13 -2.90 0.68 -3.98
CA ALA A 13 -3.88 0.38 -5.02
C ALA A 13 -3.95 -1.13 -5.31
N VAL A 14 -2.80 -1.79 -5.50
CA VAL A 14 -2.76 -3.23 -5.83
C VAL A 14 -3.28 -4.10 -4.70
N VAL A 15 -2.95 -3.78 -3.45
CA VAL A 15 -3.48 -4.50 -2.28
C VAL A 15 -4.99 -4.33 -2.17
N LEU A 16 -5.51 -3.13 -2.40
CA LEU A 16 -6.96 -2.90 -2.33
C LEU A 16 -7.73 -3.58 -3.46
N GLN A 17 -7.14 -3.70 -4.65
CA GLN A 17 -7.70 -4.48 -5.75
C GLN A 17 -7.74 -5.96 -5.38
N PHE A 18 -6.62 -6.52 -4.92
CA PHE A 18 -6.54 -7.91 -4.47
C PHE A 18 -7.54 -8.21 -3.33
N ALA A 19 -7.57 -7.37 -2.29
CA ALA A 19 -8.50 -7.54 -1.18
C ALA A 19 -9.97 -7.36 -1.58
N SER A 20 -10.25 -6.60 -2.66
CA SER A 20 -11.61 -6.50 -3.19
C SER A 20 -12.04 -7.75 -3.96
N ALA A 21 -11.10 -8.44 -4.60
CA ALA A 21 -11.36 -9.68 -5.34
C ALA A 21 -11.39 -10.93 -4.44
N HIS A 22 -10.53 -11.00 -3.42
CA HIS A 22 -10.31 -12.20 -2.61
C HIS A 22 -10.62 -12.04 -1.12
N GLY A 23 -10.58 -10.80 -0.60
CA GLY A 23 -10.68 -10.54 0.84
C GLY A 23 -12.09 -10.70 1.41
N ARG A 24 -12.18 -11.03 2.70
CA ARG A 24 -13.46 -11.02 3.42
C ARG A 24 -13.98 -9.58 3.57
N PRO A 25 -15.31 -9.35 3.65
CA PRO A 25 -15.86 -7.99 3.73
C PRO A 25 -15.27 -7.12 4.86
N ARG A 26 -15.02 -7.71 6.03
CA ARG A 26 -14.43 -7.02 7.18
C ARG A 26 -12.96 -6.66 6.97
N GLU A 27 -12.19 -7.55 6.34
CA GLU A 27 -10.78 -7.32 6.01
C GLU A 27 -10.66 -6.19 5.00
N ARG A 28 -11.49 -6.24 3.94
CA ARG A 28 -11.56 -5.19 2.91
C ARG A 28 -11.90 -3.83 3.52
N ALA A 29 -12.92 -3.76 4.36
CA ALA A 29 -13.31 -2.51 5.01
C ALA A 29 -12.16 -1.93 5.86
N GLY A 30 -11.47 -2.78 6.64
CA GLY A 30 -10.32 -2.37 7.42
C GLY A 30 -9.17 -1.81 6.57
N LEU A 31 -8.83 -2.50 5.47
CA LEU A 31 -7.79 -2.04 4.54
C LEU A 31 -8.18 -0.71 3.86
N VAL A 32 -9.46 -0.52 3.51
CA VAL A 32 -9.95 0.73 2.92
C VAL A 32 -9.81 1.91 3.88
N GLU A 33 -10.22 1.74 5.15
CA GLU A 33 -10.08 2.82 6.14
C GLU A 33 -8.62 3.16 6.42
N LEU A 34 -7.75 2.15 6.54
CA LEU A 34 -6.31 2.37 6.69
C LEU A 34 -5.72 3.10 5.48
N ALA A 35 -6.09 2.72 4.25
CA ALA A 35 -5.64 3.41 3.05
C ALA A 35 -6.07 4.88 3.02
N ARG A 36 -7.30 5.20 3.45
CA ARG A 36 -7.75 6.60 3.54
C ARG A 36 -6.93 7.41 4.54
N ALA A 37 -6.59 6.83 5.69
CA ALA A 37 -5.73 7.48 6.67
C ALA A 37 -4.33 7.75 6.09
N VAL A 38 -3.74 6.78 5.38
CA VAL A 38 -2.45 6.93 4.69
C VAL A 38 -2.51 8.06 3.64
N LEU A 39 -3.54 8.08 2.80
CA LEU A 39 -3.74 9.13 1.78
C LEU A 39 -3.93 10.52 2.39
N SER A 40 -4.46 10.58 3.62
CA SER A 40 -4.60 11.81 4.40
C SER A 40 -3.28 12.27 5.04
N GLY A 41 -2.22 11.46 4.95
CA GLY A 41 -0.89 11.79 5.45
C GLY A 41 -0.51 11.07 6.76
N ASP A 42 -1.30 10.11 7.22
CA ASP A 42 -1.01 9.34 8.42
C ASP A 42 -0.12 8.13 8.13
N GLY A 43 1.19 8.26 8.32
CA GLY A 43 2.13 7.16 8.09
C GLY A 43 2.16 6.12 9.22
N THR A 44 1.56 6.35 10.39
CA THR A 44 1.37 5.23 11.36
C THR A 44 0.30 4.26 10.86
N ALA A 45 -0.70 4.79 10.15
CA ALA A 45 -1.66 3.96 9.43
C ALA A 45 -1.00 3.13 8.32
N LEU A 46 0.12 3.59 7.73
CA LEU A 46 0.85 2.83 6.72
C LEU A 46 1.48 1.56 7.31
N ILE A 47 2.06 1.63 8.51
CA ILE A 47 2.61 0.46 9.20
C ILE A 47 1.49 -0.57 9.46
N THR A 48 0.35 -0.09 9.94
CA THR A 48 -0.81 -0.94 10.22
C THR A 48 -1.38 -1.53 8.93
N PHE A 49 -1.39 -0.76 7.84
CA PHE A 49 -1.78 -1.20 6.51
C PHE A 49 -0.85 -2.32 6.01
N LEU A 50 0.47 -2.13 6.06
CA LEU A 50 1.45 -3.15 5.67
C LEU A 50 1.23 -4.47 6.41
N HIS A 51 1.09 -4.42 7.74
CA HIS A 51 0.86 -5.64 8.53
C HIS A 51 -0.48 -6.32 8.20
N THR A 52 -1.54 -5.54 8.06
CA THR A 52 -2.88 -6.07 7.72
C THR A 52 -2.90 -6.66 6.31
N ALA A 53 -2.27 -5.98 5.37
CA ALA A 53 -2.10 -6.43 4.00
C ALA A 53 -1.33 -7.74 3.96
N ARG A 54 -0.18 -7.86 4.66
CA ARG A 54 0.60 -9.10 4.76
C ARG A 54 -0.26 -10.28 5.21
N LYS A 55 -1.10 -10.10 6.23
CA LYS A 55 -2.03 -11.14 6.70
C LYS A 55 -3.04 -11.53 5.64
N CYS A 56 -3.61 -10.55 4.94
CA CYS A 56 -4.56 -10.79 3.85
C CYS A 56 -3.89 -11.53 2.68
N LEU A 57 -2.69 -11.10 2.26
CA LEU A 57 -1.92 -11.73 1.20
C LEU A 57 -1.60 -13.20 1.53
N ALA A 58 -1.17 -13.49 2.76
CA ALA A 58 -0.88 -14.84 3.20
C ALA A 58 -2.13 -15.71 3.34
N ALA A 59 -3.26 -15.14 3.80
CA ALA A 59 -4.50 -15.88 3.99
C ALA A 59 -5.18 -16.30 2.68
N HIS A 60 -4.88 -15.60 1.58
CA HIS A 60 -5.53 -15.80 0.29
C HIS A 60 -4.52 -16.15 -0.82
N ASP A 61 -3.39 -16.75 -0.45
CA ASP A 61 -2.35 -17.26 -1.37
C ASP A 61 -1.97 -16.28 -2.48
N ALA A 62 -1.65 -15.05 -2.10
CA ALA A 62 -1.36 -13.99 -3.04
C ALA A 62 -0.23 -14.35 -4.03
N PRO A 63 -0.34 -13.92 -5.30
CA PRO A 63 0.67 -14.23 -6.31
C PRO A 63 2.02 -13.60 -5.97
N PRO A 64 3.15 -14.22 -6.40
CA PRO A 64 4.50 -13.75 -6.06
C PRO A 64 4.75 -12.27 -6.33
N GLY A 65 4.27 -11.73 -7.47
CA GLY A 65 4.46 -10.31 -7.79
C GLY A 65 3.82 -9.33 -6.78
N LEU A 66 2.81 -9.77 -6.03
CA LEU A 66 2.19 -8.95 -4.99
C LEU A 66 3.05 -8.93 -3.71
N TRP A 67 3.81 -9.99 -3.46
CA TRP A 67 4.83 -10.05 -2.41
C TRP A 67 6.05 -9.18 -2.74
N ASP A 68 6.42 -9.08 -4.02
CA ASP A 68 7.48 -8.16 -4.46
C ASP A 68 7.09 -6.71 -4.17
N HIS A 69 5.87 -6.30 -4.55
CA HIS A 69 5.34 -4.98 -4.21
C HIS A 69 5.27 -4.73 -2.69
N HIS A 70 4.95 -5.76 -1.90
CA HIS A 70 4.97 -5.67 -0.44
C HIS A 70 6.39 -5.42 0.09
N GLY A 71 7.38 -6.15 -0.42
CA GLY A 71 8.79 -5.99 -0.07
C GLY A 71 9.33 -4.60 -0.42
N GLU A 72 9.02 -4.10 -1.62
CA GLU A 72 9.39 -2.74 -2.05
C GLU A 72 8.80 -1.66 -1.14
N ALA A 73 7.51 -1.78 -0.80
CA ALA A 73 6.84 -0.83 0.08
C ALA A 73 7.42 -0.88 1.51
N LEU A 74 7.75 -2.07 2.01
CA LEU A 74 8.40 -2.23 3.31
C LEU A 74 9.79 -1.60 3.33
N ALA A 75 10.60 -1.82 2.29
CA ALA A 75 11.92 -1.21 2.17
C ALA A 75 11.85 0.31 2.20
N VAL A 76 10.91 0.91 1.45
CA VAL A 76 10.68 2.37 1.48
C VAL A 76 10.34 2.87 2.88
N VAL A 77 9.49 2.16 3.64
CA VAL A 77 9.16 2.58 5.01
C VAL A 77 10.38 2.47 5.94
N VAL A 78 11.19 1.41 5.80
CA VAL A 78 12.42 1.25 6.57
C VAL A 78 13.41 2.37 6.28
N ASP A 79 13.62 2.69 5.00
CA ASP A 79 14.54 3.76 4.58
C ASP A 79 14.08 5.12 5.13
N LEU A 80 12.79 5.44 5.02
CA LEU A 80 12.23 6.68 5.59
C LEU A 80 12.46 6.78 7.10
N VAL A 81 12.28 5.69 7.83
CA VAL A 81 12.51 5.66 9.29
C VAL A 81 14.01 5.78 9.61
N ALA A 82 14.87 5.10 8.86
CA ALA A 82 16.32 5.15 9.04
C ALA A 82 16.90 6.54 8.76
N GLU A 83 16.33 7.27 7.80
CA GLU A 83 16.68 8.65 7.48
C GLU A 83 16.08 9.68 8.46
N GLY A 84 15.29 9.23 9.45
CA GLY A 84 14.64 10.10 10.43
C GLY A 84 13.46 10.89 9.86
N ALA A 85 12.92 10.49 8.71
CA ALA A 85 11.77 11.15 8.11
C ALA A 85 10.53 10.96 9.00
N PRO A 86 9.75 12.02 9.26
CA PRO A 86 8.53 11.90 10.04
C PRO A 86 7.50 11.06 9.28
N LEU A 87 7.02 10.00 9.92
CA LEU A 87 5.89 9.23 9.39
C LEU A 87 4.55 9.95 9.61
N ARG A 88 4.50 11.01 10.44
CA ARG A 88 3.27 11.77 10.66
C ARG A 88 3.55 13.24 10.97
N PRO A 89 3.04 14.18 10.14
CA PRO A 89 2.49 13.95 8.80
C PRO A 89 3.59 13.51 7.83
N PHE A 90 3.24 12.79 6.76
CA PHE A 90 4.16 12.58 5.65
C PHE A 90 4.70 13.91 5.10
N ASP A 91 5.94 13.86 4.59
CA ASP A 91 6.45 14.90 3.70
C ASP A 91 5.42 15.22 2.60
N PRO A 92 5.10 16.51 2.35
CA PRO A 92 4.10 16.90 1.38
C PRO A 92 4.38 16.40 -0.05
N GLY A 93 5.65 16.32 -0.45
CA GLY A 93 6.06 15.81 -1.76
C GLY A 93 5.84 14.31 -1.89
N ILE A 94 6.20 13.55 -0.85
CA ILE A 94 5.90 12.11 -0.77
C ILE A 94 4.39 11.89 -0.83
N ARG A 95 3.61 12.63 -0.04
CA ARG A 95 2.15 12.51 -0.01
C ARG A 95 1.53 12.82 -1.37
N ALA A 96 1.95 13.88 -2.05
CA ALA A 96 1.43 14.24 -3.36
C ALA A 96 1.67 13.13 -4.39
N ALA A 97 2.90 12.59 -4.43
CA ALA A 97 3.24 11.48 -5.31
C ALA A 97 2.45 10.20 -4.99
N LEU A 98 2.22 9.93 -3.70
CA LEU A 98 1.42 8.80 -3.21
C LEU A 98 -0.02 8.88 -3.70
N VAL A 99 -0.68 10.03 -3.45
CA VAL A 99 -2.08 10.23 -3.86
C VAL A 99 -2.22 10.14 -5.38
N ALA A 100 -1.35 10.82 -6.13
CA ALA A 100 -1.39 10.80 -7.60
C ALA A 100 -1.23 9.37 -8.14
N THR A 101 -0.26 8.62 -7.64
CA THR A 101 0.02 7.25 -8.12
C THR A 101 -1.07 6.27 -7.71
N PHE A 102 -1.62 6.41 -6.50
CA PHE A 102 -2.75 5.60 -6.04
C PHE A 102 -3.96 5.72 -6.99
N HIS A 103 -4.33 6.95 -7.34
CA HIS A 103 -5.46 7.19 -8.24
C HIS A 103 -5.17 6.69 -9.67
N ALA A 104 -3.97 6.92 -10.19
CA ALA A 104 -3.58 6.42 -11.51
C ALA A 104 -3.62 4.89 -11.59
N THR A 105 -3.12 4.21 -10.55
CA THR A 105 -3.06 2.74 -10.51
C THR A 105 -4.45 2.12 -10.31
N ARG A 106 -5.33 2.76 -9.54
CA ARG A 106 -6.71 2.25 -9.33
C ARG A 106 -7.56 2.23 -10.60
N VAL A 107 -7.25 3.07 -11.58
CA VAL A 107 -7.97 3.16 -12.86
C VAL A 107 -7.44 2.14 -13.87
N ALA A 108 -6.21 1.66 -13.71
CA ALA A 108 -5.64 0.63 -14.55
C ALA A 108 -6.17 -0.76 -14.13
N PRO A 109 -6.67 -1.59 -15.08
CA PRO A 109 -6.99 -2.98 -14.78
C PRO A 109 -5.70 -3.74 -14.47
N HIS A 110 -5.51 -4.14 -13.22
CA HIS A 110 -4.42 -5.01 -12.83
C HIS A 110 -4.93 -6.45 -12.90
N GLU A 111 -4.55 -7.17 -13.95
CA GLU A 111 -4.82 -8.60 -14.08
C GLU A 111 -3.87 -9.35 -13.14
N PHE A 112 -4.39 -9.81 -12.02
CA PHE A 112 -3.72 -10.87 -11.26
C PHE A 112 -4.17 -12.19 -11.89
N PRO A 113 -3.28 -12.93 -12.58
CA PRO A 113 -3.67 -14.21 -13.15
C PRO A 113 -4.09 -15.14 -12.02
N VAL A 114 -5.37 -15.53 -12.03
CA VAL A 114 -5.91 -16.59 -11.19
C VAL A 114 -5.30 -17.89 -11.68
N ARG A 115 -4.56 -18.59 -10.82
CA ARG A 115 -4.11 -19.95 -11.09
C ARG A 115 -5.22 -20.95 -10.82
#